data_AF-A0A2R4X1M4-F1
#
_entry.id   AF-A0A2R4X1M4-F1
#
_cell.length_a   1.000
_cell.length_b   1.000
_cell.length_c   1.000
_cell.angle_alpha   90.00
_cell.angle_beta   90.00
_cell.angle_gamma   90.00
#
_symmetry.space_group_name_H-M   'P 1'
#
loop_
_entity.id
_entity.type
_entity.pdbx_description
1 polymer ?
#
loop_
_entity_poly.entity_id
_entity_poly.type
_entity_poly.pdbx_seq_one_letter_code
_entity_poly.pdbx_strand_id
1 'polypeptide(L)'
;MGIRPPQSDGVGDPDTVEFGIVAFDGLLSEADLTFPTDRDQVRATLAGRSIAVDPAGREVPVDDVLADLDDRTYESEGDLKNALHPIFEQRREEGVDLLARVRSWLGL
;
A
#
# COMPACT_ATOMS: atom_id res chain seq x y z
N MET A 1 -23.56 -0.49 39.90
CA MET A 1 -22.22 -0.64 39.28
C MET A 1 -22.36 -1.57 38.08
N GLY A 2 -22.18 -1.04 36.86
CA GLY A 2 -22.11 -1.85 35.64
C GLY A 2 -20.70 -1.72 35.07
N ILE A 3 -19.92 -2.79 35.18
CA ILE A 3 -18.57 -2.90 34.64
C ILE A 3 -18.59 -2.70 33.12
N ARG A 4 -17.78 -1.76 32.62
CA ARG A 4 -17.49 -1.60 31.19
C ARG A 4 -16.60 -2.79 30.78
N PRO A 5 -16.95 -3.57 29.74
CA PRO A 5 -16.07 -4.62 29.25
C PRO A 5 -14.78 -4.00 28.68
N PRO A 6 -13.64 -4.72 28.74
CA PRO A 6 -12.37 -4.22 28.23
C PRO A 6 -12.49 -3.92 26.74
N GLN A 7 -11.89 -2.79 26.33
CA GLN A 7 -11.68 -2.48 24.92
C GLN A 7 -10.63 -3.48 24.43
N SER A 8 -11.00 -4.34 23.49
CA SER A 8 -10.04 -5.24 22.86
C SER A 8 -9.01 -4.40 22.13
N ASP A 9 -7.79 -4.41 22.65
CA ASP A 9 -6.60 -3.94 21.96
C ASP A 9 -6.39 -4.73 20.66
N GLY A 10 -6.25 -3.99 19.55
CA GLY A 10 -5.40 -4.37 18.43
C GLY A 10 -5.81 -5.57 17.57
N VAL A 11 -6.88 -5.44 16.79
CA VAL A 11 -6.97 -6.02 15.44
C VAL A 11 -7.74 -5.01 14.60
N GLY A 12 -7.21 -4.62 13.44
CA GLY A 12 -7.84 -3.65 12.54
C GLY A 12 -9.33 -3.99 12.34
N ASP A 13 -10.15 -2.94 12.30
CA ASP A 13 -11.59 -3.08 12.10
C ASP A 13 -11.83 -3.84 10.78
N PRO A 14 -12.54 -4.99 10.78
CA PRO A 14 -12.72 -5.82 9.59
C PRO A 14 -13.49 -5.13 8.47
N ASP A 15 -14.08 -3.95 8.71
CA ASP A 15 -14.70 -3.10 7.68
C ASP A 15 -13.73 -2.05 7.10
N THR A 16 -12.47 -2.01 7.52
CA THR A 16 -11.47 -1.09 6.94
C THR A 16 -10.80 -1.73 5.73
N VAL A 17 -11.10 -1.20 4.54
CA VAL A 17 -10.37 -1.54 3.31
C VAL A 17 -8.96 -0.95 3.41
N GLU A 18 -7.94 -1.79 3.49
CA GLU A 18 -6.53 -1.38 3.48
C GLU A 18 -6.05 -1.19 2.04
N PHE A 19 -5.41 -0.04 1.77
CA PHE A 19 -4.86 0.30 0.46
C PHE A 19 -3.64 1.22 0.62
N GLY A 20 -2.86 1.39 -0.45
CA GLY A 20 -1.68 2.24 -0.49
C GLY A 20 -0.64 1.79 0.55
N ILE A 21 -0.08 2.74 1.30
CA ILE A 21 0.98 2.44 2.29
C ILE A 21 0.50 1.50 3.41
N VAL A 22 -0.77 1.50 3.78
CA VAL A 22 -1.29 0.57 4.82
C VAL A 22 -1.28 -0.86 4.30
N ALA A 23 -1.75 -1.09 3.08
CA ALA A 23 -1.64 -2.42 2.46
C ALA A 23 -0.16 -2.83 2.25
N PHE A 24 0.72 -1.87 2.00
CA PHE A 24 2.15 -2.13 1.83
C PHE A 24 2.84 -2.50 3.14
N ASP A 25 2.46 -1.83 4.24
CA ASP A 25 2.87 -2.15 5.61
C ASP A 25 2.50 -3.60 5.97
N GLY A 26 1.27 -4.02 5.67
CA GLY A 26 0.85 -5.41 5.83
C GLY A 26 1.71 -6.39 5.03
N LEU A 27 1.97 -6.10 3.75
CA LEU A 27 2.85 -6.92 2.90
C LEU A 27 4.27 -7.01 3.44
N LEU A 28 4.82 -5.91 3.95
CA LEU A 28 6.16 -5.87 4.54
C LEU A 28 6.23 -6.66 5.85
N SER A 29 5.20 -6.58 6.70
CA SER A 29 5.13 -7.35 7.95
C SER A 29 5.05 -8.87 7.72
N GLU A 30 4.53 -9.31 6.58
CA GLU A 30 4.53 -10.72 6.19
C GLU A 30 5.83 -11.17 5.52
N ALA A 31 6.61 -10.22 5.00
CA ALA A 31 7.81 -10.47 4.25
C ALA A 31 9.04 -10.54 5.18
N ASP A 32 9.94 -11.48 4.90
CA ASP A 32 11.23 -11.56 5.59
C ASP A 32 12.22 -10.56 4.97
N LEU A 33 12.01 -9.28 5.29
CA LEU A 33 12.84 -8.18 4.80
C LEU A 33 13.59 -7.55 5.97
N THR A 34 14.93 -7.51 5.87
CA THR A 34 15.79 -6.87 6.87
C THR A 34 16.35 -5.56 6.31
N PHE A 35 16.50 -4.55 7.17
CA PHE A 35 17.09 -3.25 6.82
C PHE A 35 18.47 -3.08 7.47
N PRO A 36 19.40 -2.35 6.84
CA PRO A 36 19.28 -1.66 5.55
C PRO A 36 19.17 -2.64 4.37
N THR A 37 18.48 -2.21 3.31
CA THR A 37 18.22 -3.03 2.12
C THR A 37 18.33 -2.21 0.84
N ASP A 38 18.33 -2.90 -0.30
CA ASP A 38 18.31 -2.27 -1.62
C ASP A 38 17.04 -2.64 -2.40
N ARG A 39 16.71 -1.82 -3.40
CA ARG A 39 15.50 -1.96 -4.22
C ARG A 39 15.43 -3.32 -4.93
N ASP A 40 16.56 -3.90 -5.32
CA ASP A 40 16.58 -5.20 -6.00
C ASP A 40 16.27 -6.33 -5.00
N GLN A 41 16.75 -6.23 -3.77
CA GLN A 41 16.40 -7.14 -2.68
C GLN A 41 14.92 -7.03 -2.31
N VAL A 42 14.38 -5.82 -2.16
CA VAL A 42 12.93 -5.61 -1.91
C VAL A 42 12.11 -6.23 -3.04
N ARG A 43 12.50 -5.97 -4.28
CA ARG A 43 11.85 -6.53 -5.48
C ARG A 43 11.88 -8.06 -5.48
N ALA A 44 13.04 -8.66 -5.17
CA ALA A 44 13.18 -10.11 -5.11
C ALA A 44 12.32 -10.74 -4.00
N THR A 45 12.28 -10.11 -2.82
CA THR A 45 11.49 -10.59 -1.68
C THR A 45 9.98 -10.49 -1.94
N LEU A 46 9.54 -9.44 -2.63
CA LEU A 46 8.12 -9.17 -2.91
C LEU A 46 7.69 -9.57 -4.33
N ALA A 47 8.53 -10.30 -5.05
CA ALA A 47 8.28 -10.66 -6.44
C ALA A 47 6.94 -11.39 -6.62
N GLY A 48 6.14 -10.95 -7.59
CA GLY A 48 4.83 -11.54 -7.88
C GLY A 48 3.72 -11.19 -6.89
N ARG A 49 3.97 -10.33 -5.91
CA ARG A 49 2.92 -9.77 -5.05
C ARG A 49 2.27 -8.56 -5.73
N SER A 50 0.99 -8.36 -5.43
CA SER A 50 0.23 -7.17 -5.83
C SER A 50 -0.25 -6.43 -4.59
N ILE A 51 -0.53 -5.14 -4.76
CA ILE A 51 -1.01 -4.28 -3.69
C ILE A 51 -2.20 -3.44 -4.14
N ALA A 52 -3.22 -3.37 -3.29
CA ALA A 52 -4.36 -2.47 -3.48
C ALA A 52 -3.92 -1.00 -3.35
N VAL A 53 -4.25 -0.18 -4.35
CA VAL A 53 -3.84 1.24 -4.41
C VAL A 53 -4.99 2.22 -4.20
N ASP A 54 -6.23 1.73 -4.24
CA ASP A 54 -7.41 2.54 -3.96
C ASP A 54 -8.55 1.72 -3.33
N PRO A 55 -9.57 2.39 -2.74
CA PRO A 55 -10.72 1.72 -2.13
C PRO A 55 -11.62 0.97 -3.12
N ALA A 56 -11.45 1.18 -4.43
CA ALA A 56 -12.20 0.44 -5.44
C ALA A 56 -11.63 -0.96 -5.68
N GLY A 57 -10.54 -1.32 -5.00
CA GLY A 57 -9.90 -2.62 -5.08
C GLY A 57 -9.01 -2.78 -6.31
N ARG A 58 -8.59 -1.67 -6.94
CA ARG A 58 -7.58 -1.75 -7.99
C ARG A 58 -6.25 -2.12 -7.35
N GLU A 59 -5.61 -3.14 -7.92
CA GLU A 59 -4.30 -3.59 -7.51
C GLU A 59 -3.25 -3.27 -8.58
N VAL A 60 -2.01 -3.07 -8.13
CA VAL A 60 -0.83 -2.98 -9.00
C VAL A 60 0.25 -3.97 -8.54
N PRO A 61 1.07 -4.51 -9.45
CA PRO A 61 2.24 -5.28 -9.07
C PRO A 61 3.19 -4.46 -8.20
N VAL A 62 3.76 -5.07 -7.16
CA VAL A 62 4.76 -4.41 -6.31
C VAL A 62 5.97 -3.97 -7.15
N ASP A 63 6.35 -4.79 -8.14
CA ASP A 63 7.44 -4.49 -9.07
C ASP A 63 7.25 -3.14 -9.79
N ASP A 64 6.02 -2.81 -10.18
CA ASP A 64 5.70 -1.58 -10.92
C ASP A 64 5.80 -0.34 -10.04
N VAL A 65 5.53 -0.46 -8.74
CA VAL A 65 5.65 0.67 -7.79
C VAL A 65 7.10 0.88 -7.40
N LEU A 66 7.86 -0.20 -7.21
CA LEU A 66 9.29 -0.13 -6.94
C LEU A 66 10.08 0.41 -8.13
N ALA A 67 9.65 0.13 -9.37
CA ALA A 67 10.30 0.64 -10.58
C ALA A 67 10.32 2.17 -10.67
N ASP A 68 9.30 2.83 -10.08
CA ASP A 68 9.13 4.28 -10.07
C ASP A 68 9.97 4.98 -8.97
N LEU A 69 10.63 4.22 -8.10
CA LEU A 69 11.53 4.78 -7.08
C LEU A 69 12.87 5.20 -7.69
N ASP A 70 13.28 6.44 -7.45
CA ASP A 70 14.60 6.94 -7.82
C ASP A 70 15.72 6.37 -6.95
N ASP A 71 15.43 6.23 -5.65
CA ASP A 71 16.38 5.69 -4.68
C ASP A 71 16.61 4.18 -4.88
N ARG A 72 17.84 3.75 -4.57
CA ARG A 72 18.24 2.35 -4.71
C ARG A 72 18.43 1.62 -3.40
N THR A 73 18.53 2.34 -2.28
CA THR A 73 18.83 1.80 -0.95
C THR A 73 17.98 2.49 0.10
N TYR A 74 17.60 1.75 1.14
CA TYR A 74 16.74 2.22 2.21
C TYR A 74 17.32 1.79 3.55
N GLU A 75 17.52 2.75 4.45
CA GLU A 75 18.11 2.52 5.78
C GLU A 75 17.10 1.88 6.74
N SER A 76 15.81 2.16 6.52
CA SER A 76 14.72 1.63 7.32
C SER A 76 13.47 1.38 6.48
N GLU A 77 12.55 0.62 7.06
CA GLU A 77 11.21 0.40 6.50
C GLU A 77 10.44 1.70 6.31
N GLY A 78 10.60 2.64 7.26
CA GLY A 78 10.00 3.98 7.16
C GLY A 78 10.53 4.75 5.96
N ASP A 79 11.82 4.66 5.65
CA ASP A 79 12.42 5.34 4.50
C ASP A 79 11.85 4.80 3.18
N LEU A 80 11.73 3.47 3.05
CA LEU A 80 11.11 2.83 1.89
C LEU A 80 9.64 3.28 1.72
N LYS A 81 8.85 3.25 2.81
CA LYS A 81 7.44 3.69 2.78
C LYS A 81 7.30 5.15 2.42
N ASN A 82 8.14 6.02 2.98
CA ASN A 82 8.13 7.44 2.67
C ASN A 82 8.43 7.69 1.19
N ALA A 83 9.39 6.95 0.61
CA ALA A 83 9.71 7.05 -0.80
C ALA A 83 8.56 6.57 -1.71
N LEU A 84 7.82 5.53 -1.28
CA LEU A 84 6.67 4.99 -1.99
C LEU A 84 5.38 5.79 -1.82
N HIS A 85 5.24 6.55 -0.72
CA HIS A 85 4.03 7.32 -0.41
C HIS A 85 3.56 8.22 -1.57
N PRO A 86 4.42 9.06 -2.20
CA PRO A 86 3.98 9.88 -3.33
C PRO A 86 3.57 9.06 -4.55
N ILE A 87 4.19 7.90 -4.79
CA ILE A 87 3.83 7.01 -5.91
C ILE A 87 2.44 6.42 -5.68
N PHE A 88 2.16 5.97 -4.46
CA PHE A 88 0.82 5.46 -4.12
C PHE A 88 -0.26 6.54 -4.25
N GLU A 89 0.02 7.78 -3.84
CA GLU A 89 -0.94 8.89 -4.01
C GLU A 89 -1.19 9.18 -5.49
N GLN A 90 -0.14 9.24 -6.32
CA GLN A 90 -0.30 9.41 -7.77
C GLN A 90 -1.15 8.30 -8.39
N ARG A 91 -0.84 7.03 -8.08
CA ARG A 91 -1.62 5.89 -8.58
C ARG A 91 -3.08 6.03 -8.15
N ARG A 92 -3.34 6.43 -6.90
CA ARG A 92 -4.71 6.64 -6.39
C ARG A 92 -5.47 7.71 -7.16
N GLU A 93 -4.85 8.86 -7.43
CA GLU A 93 -5.45 9.95 -8.21
C GLU A 93 -5.82 9.49 -9.63
N GLU A 94 -4.94 8.74 -10.30
CA GLU A 94 -5.22 8.16 -11.63
C GLU A 94 -6.48 7.28 -11.62
N GLY A 95 -6.67 6.47 -10.57
CA GLY A 95 -7.85 5.64 -10.40
C GLY A 95 -9.13 6.46 -10.28
N VAL A 96 -9.10 7.54 -9.49
CA VAL A 96 -10.24 8.45 -9.32
C VAL A 96 -10.61 9.12 -10.65
N ASP A 97 -9.62 9.59 -11.40
CA ASP A 97 -9.83 10.25 -12.70
C ASP A 97 -10.41 9.31 -13.75
N LEU A 98 -9.97 8.05 -13.78
CA LEU A 98 -10.52 7.02 -14.66
C LEU A 98 -11.99 6.71 -14.33
N LEU A 99 -12.33 6.60 -13.04
CA LEU A 99 -13.71 6.40 -12.61
C LEU A 99 -14.59 7.61 -12.97
N ALA A 100 -14.10 8.83 -12.78
CA ALA A 100 -14.81 10.04 -13.19
C ALA A 100 -15.07 10.07 -14.71
N ARG A 101 -14.09 9.66 -15.52
CA ARG A 101 -14.22 9.51 -16.99
C ARG A 101 -15.35 8.56 -17.37
N VAL A 102 -15.37 7.35 -16.81
CA VAL A 102 -16.39 6.34 -17.12
C VAL A 102 -17.77 6.83 -16.69
N ARG A 103 -17.87 7.48 -15.53
CA ARG A 103 -19.13 8.05 -15.03
C ARG A 103 -19.68 9.12 -15.97
N SER A 104 -18.79 9.94 -16.54
CA SER A 104 -19.16 10.96 -17.54
C SER A 104 -19.74 10.36 -18.83
N TRP A 105 -19.28 9.18 -19.25
CA TRP A 105 -19.82 8.48 -20.43
C TRP A 105 -21.17 7.81 -20.16
N LEU A 106 -21.41 7.36 -18.92
CA LEU A 106 -22.67 6.75 -18.49
C LEU A 106 -23.75 7.78 -18.09
N GLY A 107 -23.42 9.07 -18.04
CA GLY A 107 -24.36 10.14 -17.69
C GLY A 107 -24.77 10.15 -16.20
N LEU A 108 -23.91 9.63 -15.32
CA LEU A 108 -24.13 9.49 -13.87
C LEU A 108 -23.48 10.61 -13.03
#